data_AF-A0A3Q4MZB7-F1
#
_entry.id   AF-A0A3Q4MZB7-F1
#
_cell.length_a   1.000
_cell.length_b   1.000
_cell.length_c   1.000
_cell.angle_alpha   90.00
_cell.angle_beta   90.00
_cell.angle_gamma   90.00
#
_symmetry.space_group_name_H-M   'P 1'
#
loop_
_entity.id
_entity.type
_entity.pdbx_description
1 polymer ?
#
loop_
_entity_poly.entity_id
_entity_poly.type
_entity_poly.pdbx_seq_one_letter_code
_entity_poly.pdbx_strand_id
1 'polypeptide(L)'
;VTGWKKYEDGVKWKFLEHKGPYFPPEYQPLPDHVHFYYNGKKVKLSLAAEEVALFFAQMLDHEYTTKKVFRENFFKDWRKEMTHEERSLIQDLDKCNFGEIHAMHKAKTEARKNMSKEEKKVKLAFPSLCLYAAVFIMCSVITGVSPEERPVCF
;
A
#
# COMPACT_ATOMS: atom_id res chain seq x y z
N VAL A 1 -54.64 -8.13 -18.19
CA VAL A 1 -53.97 -8.84 -17.08
C VAL A 1 -52.47 -8.60 -17.22
N THR A 2 -51.91 -7.60 -16.54
CA THR A 2 -50.45 -7.35 -16.52
C THR A 2 -49.94 -7.58 -15.11
N GLY A 3 -49.65 -8.86 -14.80
CA GLY A 3 -49.16 -9.29 -13.51
C GLY A 3 -47.67 -8.99 -13.36
N TRP A 4 -47.33 -8.06 -12.48
CA TRP A 4 -45.96 -7.89 -12.00
C TRP A 4 -45.57 -9.12 -11.19
N LYS A 5 -44.52 -9.84 -11.62
CA LYS A 5 -44.00 -11.01 -10.89
C LYS A 5 -43.41 -10.53 -9.56
N LYS A 6 -44.08 -10.80 -8.45
CA LYS A 6 -43.53 -10.58 -7.11
C LYS A 6 -42.38 -11.57 -6.88
N TYR A 7 -41.25 -11.05 -6.42
CA TYR A 7 -40.14 -11.84 -5.91
C TYR A 7 -40.35 -11.98 -4.39
N GLU A 8 -39.94 -13.10 -3.79
CA GLU A 8 -40.04 -13.25 -2.34
C GLU A 8 -39.16 -12.21 -1.64
N ASP A 9 -39.67 -11.65 -0.54
CA ASP A 9 -38.92 -10.69 0.28
C ASP A 9 -37.62 -11.34 0.78
N GLY A 10 -36.48 -10.72 0.47
CA GLY A 10 -35.14 -11.19 0.83
C GLY A 10 -34.29 -11.73 -0.32
N VAL A 11 -34.85 -11.95 -1.52
CA VAL A 11 -34.07 -12.38 -2.68
C VAL A 11 -33.37 -11.19 -3.35
N LYS A 12 -32.03 -11.12 -3.23
CA LYS A 12 -31.20 -10.02 -3.78
C LYS A 12 -30.88 -10.16 -5.27
N TRP A 13 -30.77 -11.38 -5.80
CA TRP A 13 -30.52 -11.63 -7.22
C TRP A 13 -31.01 -13.04 -7.62
N LYS A 14 -31.41 -13.18 -8.89
CA LYS A 14 -31.73 -14.48 -9.51
C LYS A 14 -30.61 -15.03 -10.38
N PHE A 15 -29.78 -14.14 -10.91
CA PHE A 15 -28.60 -14.46 -11.70
C PHE A 15 -27.56 -13.36 -11.44
N LEU A 16 -26.33 -13.75 -11.17
CA LEU A 16 -25.21 -12.83 -10.96
C LEU A 16 -23.96 -13.47 -11.54
N GLU A 17 -23.39 -12.83 -12.56
CA GLU A 17 -22.10 -13.20 -13.13
C GLU A 17 -21.16 -11.99 -13.01
N HIS A 18 -19.99 -12.20 -12.44
CA HIS A 18 -18.94 -11.18 -12.30
C HIS A 18 -17.58 -11.79 -12.63
N LYS A 19 -16.63 -10.96 -13.07
CA LYS A 19 -15.30 -11.40 -13.53
C LYS A 19 -14.28 -11.59 -12.39
N GLY A 20 -14.77 -11.82 -11.18
CA GLY A 20 -13.92 -11.89 -9.98
C GLY A 20 -13.24 -10.56 -9.64
N PRO A 21 -12.41 -10.57 -8.59
CA PRO A 21 -11.64 -9.41 -8.18
C PRO A 21 -10.46 -9.16 -9.13
N TYR A 22 -10.11 -7.89 -9.32
CA TYR A 22 -8.88 -7.50 -9.99
C TYR A 22 -7.75 -7.45 -8.95
N PHE A 23 -6.75 -8.33 -9.08
CA PHE A 23 -5.60 -8.35 -8.19
C PHE A 23 -4.55 -7.32 -8.61
N PRO A 24 -3.85 -6.71 -7.63
CA PRO A 24 -2.66 -5.92 -7.95
C PRO A 24 -1.63 -6.69 -8.76
N PRO A 25 -0.85 -5.99 -9.59
CA PRO A 25 0.41 -6.54 -10.05
C PRO A 25 1.32 -6.79 -8.85
N GLU A 26 2.18 -7.79 -8.97
CA GLU A 26 3.20 -8.09 -7.96
C GLU A 26 4.13 -6.89 -7.74
N TYR A 27 4.65 -6.78 -6.52
CA TYR A 27 5.60 -5.75 -6.16
C TYR A 27 6.86 -5.82 -7.01
N GLN A 28 7.31 -4.66 -7.49
CA GLN A 28 8.57 -4.52 -8.22
C GLN A 28 9.62 -3.89 -7.31
N PRO A 29 10.82 -4.49 -7.21
CA PRO A 29 11.90 -3.97 -6.37
C PRO A 29 12.26 -2.53 -6.73
N LEU A 30 12.81 -1.80 -5.76
CA LEU A 30 13.34 -0.48 -5.99
C LEU A 30 14.47 -0.50 -7.03
N PRO A 31 14.59 0.53 -7.87
CA PRO A 31 15.72 0.67 -8.78
C PRO A 31 17.06 0.72 -8.03
N ASP A 32 18.13 0.21 -8.63
CA ASP A 32 19.46 0.11 -8.00
C ASP A 32 20.08 1.44 -7.54
N HIS A 33 19.58 2.58 -8.03
CA HIS A 33 20.05 3.92 -7.66
C HIS A 33 19.29 4.52 -6.47
N VAL A 34 18.24 3.85 -5.98
CA VAL A 34 17.41 4.30 -4.86
C VAL A 34 17.69 3.41 -3.65
N HIS A 35 17.98 4.02 -2.52
CA HIS A 35 18.44 3.30 -1.34
C HIS A 35 17.66 3.64 -0.08
N PHE A 36 17.58 2.64 0.79
CA PHE A 36 17.23 2.81 2.19
C PHE A 36 18.50 2.99 3.03
N TYR A 37 18.44 3.92 3.99
CA TYR A 37 19.54 4.13 4.94
C TYR A 37 19.08 3.93 6.37
N TYR A 38 19.93 3.30 7.16
CA TYR A 38 19.77 3.18 8.60
C TYR A 38 21.02 3.72 9.30
N ASN A 39 20.83 4.70 10.18
CA ASN A 39 21.91 5.38 10.89
C ASN A 39 23.02 5.88 9.95
N GLY A 40 22.62 6.46 8.81
CA GLY A 40 23.52 6.98 7.77
C GLY A 40 24.19 5.93 6.89
N LYS A 41 23.97 4.63 7.12
CA LYS A 41 24.53 3.54 6.29
C LYS A 41 23.49 2.98 5.34
N LYS A 42 23.88 2.73 4.09
CA LYS A 42 23.04 2.06 3.09
C LYS A 42 22.73 0.63 3.55
N VAL A 43 21.44 0.27 3.55
CA VAL A 43 20.94 -1.06 3.90
C VAL A 43 20.05 -1.54 2.77
N LYS A 44 20.31 -2.75 2.27
CA LYS A 44 19.43 -3.41 1.30
C LYS A 44 18.38 -4.19 2.07
N LEU A 45 17.11 -3.85 1.87
CA LEU A 45 15.99 -4.54 2.48
C LEU A 45 15.61 -5.78 1.65
N SER A 46 14.98 -6.74 2.31
CA SER A 46 14.24 -7.84 1.68
C SER A 46 13.00 -7.30 0.97
N LEU A 47 12.51 -7.99 -0.05
CA LEU A 47 11.41 -7.49 -0.89
C LEU A 47 10.15 -7.15 -0.08
N ALA A 48 9.77 -7.99 0.87
CA ALA A 48 8.61 -7.76 1.73
C ALA A 48 8.79 -6.51 2.62
N ALA A 49 9.96 -6.36 3.25
CA ALA A 49 10.27 -5.19 4.06
C ALA A 49 10.40 -3.91 3.20
N GLU A 50 10.94 -4.03 1.99
CA GLU A 50 11.11 -2.94 1.03
C GLU A 50 9.76 -2.40 0.55
N GLU A 51 8.81 -3.28 0.23
CA GLU A 51 7.46 -2.91 -0.15
C GLU A 51 6.76 -2.09 0.94
N VAL A 52 6.85 -2.54 2.19
CA VAL A 52 6.26 -1.81 3.34
C VAL A 52 6.98 -0.49 3.61
N ALA A 53 8.31 -0.46 3.47
CA ALA A 53 9.09 0.77 3.57
C ALA A 53 8.69 1.79 2.49
N LEU A 54 8.39 1.33 1.27
CA LEU A 54 7.90 2.17 0.19
C LEU A 54 6.57 2.83 0.56
N PHE A 55 5.62 2.12 1.16
CA PHE A 55 4.35 2.72 1.57
C PHE A 55 4.54 3.87 2.57
N PHE A 56 5.41 3.68 3.57
CA PHE A 56 5.73 4.75 4.51
C PHE A 56 6.44 5.93 3.82
N ALA A 57 7.39 5.64 2.94
CA ALA A 57 8.10 6.65 2.16
C ALA A 57 7.14 7.50 1.30
N GLN A 58 6.11 6.92 0.72
CA GLN A 58 5.10 7.64 -0.08
C GLN A 58 4.31 8.66 0.74
N MET A 59 4.23 8.48 2.06
CA MET A 59 3.45 9.31 2.97
C MET A 59 4.29 10.29 3.79
N LEU A 60 5.60 10.41 3.56
CA LEU A 60 6.49 11.23 4.43
C LEU A 60 6.04 12.67 4.63
N ASP A 61 5.43 13.32 3.63
CA ASP A 61 4.93 14.70 3.77
C ASP A 61 3.56 14.81 4.45
N HIS A 62 2.90 13.68 4.77
CA HIS A 62 1.56 13.68 5.34
C HIS A 62 1.61 13.87 6.86
N GLU A 63 0.67 14.64 7.42
CA GLU A 63 0.50 14.85 8.86
C GLU A 63 0.41 13.56 9.71
N TYR A 64 0.15 12.39 9.11
CA TYR A 64 0.12 11.13 9.86
C TYR A 64 1.53 10.66 10.27
N THR A 65 2.56 10.94 9.47
CA THR A 65 3.93 10.46 9.73
C THR A 65 4.62 11.17 10.89
N THR A 66 4.06 12.29 11.35
CA THR A 66 4.48 13.00 12.57
C THR A 66 3.73 12.52 13.82
N LYS A 67 2.63 11.78 13.67
CA LYS A 67 1.85 11.26 14.80
C LYS A 67 2.53 10.03 15.40
N LYS A 68 2.86 10.11 16.68
CA LYS A 68 3.52 9.03 17.43
C LYS A 68 2.81 7.68 17.29
N VAL A 69 1.48 7.65 17.48
CA VAL A 69 0.68 6.42 17.38
C VAL A 69 0.82 5.75 16.01
N PHE A 70 0.79 6.55 14.93
CA PHE A 70 0.95 6.03 13.57
C PHE A 70 2.34 5.45 13.36
N ARG A 71 3.38 6.17 13.80
CA ARG A 71 4.79 5.74 13.71
C ARG A 71 5.05 4.44 14.47
N GLU A 72 4.50 4.31 15.68
CA GLU A 72 4.64 3.11 16.52
C GLU A 72 3.95 1.90 15.90
N ASN A 73 2.71 2.06 15.43
CA ASN A 73 1.96 0.99 14.78
C ASN A 73 2.62 0.57 13.47
N PHE A 74 3.04 1.54 12.64
CA PHE A 74 3.83 1.28 11.44
C PHE A 74 5.08 0.46 11.76
N PHE A 75 5.89 0.91 12.72
CA PHE A 75 7.16 0.24 13.01
C PHE A 75 6.95 -1.18 13.54
N LYS A 76 5.92 -1.37 14.37
CA LYS A 76 5.52 -2.70 14.87
C LYS A 76 5.15 -3.65 13.73
N ASP A 77 4.36 -3.20 12.77
CA ASP A 77 3.92 -4.03 11.66
C ASP A 77 5.01 -4.24 10.62
N TRP A 78 5.80 -3.21 10.32
CA TRP A 78 6.94 -3.32 9.40
C TRP A 78 7.97 -4.35 9.89
N ARG A 79 8.20 -4.43 11.21
CA ARG A 79 9.07 -5.48 11.79
C ARG A 79 8.55 -6.90 11.58
N LYS A 80 7.27 -7.12 11.26
CA LYS A 80 6.75 -8.48 10.95
C LYS A 80 7.17 -8.95 9.56
N GLU A 81 7.31 -8.02 8.62
CA GLU A 81 7.74 -8.29 7.24
C GLU A 81 9.27 -8.36 7.08
N MET A 82 10.02 -8.00 8.14
CA MET A 82 11.47 -8.07 8.16
C MET A 82 11.99 -9.47 8.46
N THR A 83 13.13 -9.80 7.86
CA THR A 83 13.98 -10.93 8.23
C THR A 83 14.53 -10.79 9.65
N HIS A 84 15.11 -11.86 10.18
CA HIS A 84 15.75 -11.83 11.51
C HIS A 84 16.93 -10.85 11.59
N GLU A 85 17.73 -10.78 10.53
CA GLU A 85 18.90 -9.89 10.43
C GLU A 85 18.47 -8.41 10.40
N GLU A 86 17.46 -8.09 9.57
CA GLU A 86 16.90 -6.74 9.48
C GLU A 86 16.30 -6.28 10.80
N ARG A 87 15.54 -7.15 11.49
CA ARG A 87 14.98 -6.85 12.82
C ARG A 87 16.06 -6.57 13.87
N SER A 88 17.19 -7.23 13.76
CA SER A 88 18.31 -7.07 14.68
C SER A 88 19.05 -5.75 14.42
N LEU A 89 19.19 -5.36 13.15
CA LEU A 89 19.82 -4.11 12.73
C LEU A 89 18.92 -2.89 12.99
N ILE A 90 17.69 -2.94 12.49
CA ILE A 90 16.74 -1.83 12.48
C ILE A 90 15.95 -1.85 13.78
N GLN A 91 16.39 -1.09 14.77
CA GLN A 91 15.79 -1.06 16.10
C GLN A 91 15.01 0.23 16.39
N ASP A 92 15.29 1.28 15.62
CA ASP A 92 14.79 2.63 15.88
C ASP A 92 14.32 3.27 14.58
N LEU A 93 13.05 3.67 14.53
CA LEU A 93 12.46 4.32 13.36
C LEU A 93 13.10 5.69 13.11
N ASP A 94 13.57 6.40 14.13
CA ASP A 94 14.16 7.74 13.98
C ASP A 94 15.54 7.69 13.28
N LYS A 95 16.18 6.53 13.28
CA LYS A 95 17.44 6.28 12.54
C LYS A 95 17.20 5.84 11.10
N CYS A 96 15.95 5.58 10.72
CA CYS A 96 15.59 5.18 9.37
C CYS A 96 15.45 6.41 8.48
N ASN A 97 16.07 6.38 7.31
CA ASN A 97 15.95 7.45 6.32
C ASN A 97 15.36 6.88 5.02
N PHE A 98 14.16 7.38 4.72
CA PHE A 98 13.34 7.01 3.56
C PHE A 98 13.40 8.06 2.43
N GLY A 99 14.31 9.02 2.52
CA GLY A 99 14.34 10.22 1.67
C GLY A 99 14.52 9.93 0.18
N GLU A 100 15.44 9.03 -0.21
CA GLU A 100 15.64 8.68 -1.62
C GLU A 100 14.40 7.99 -2.22
N ILE A 101 13.79 7.07 -1.46
CA ILE A 101 12.57 6.36 -1.86
C ILE A 101 11.43 7.37 -2.07
N HIS A 102 11.30 8.32 -1.16
CA HIS A 102 10.31 9.38 -1.23
C HIS A 102 10.54 10.33 -2.42
N ALA A 103 11.80 10.73 -2.67
CA ALA A 103 12.16 11.56 -3.81
C ALA A 103 11.85 10.88 -5.15
N MET A 104 12.17 9.58 -5.29
CA MET A 104 11.78 8.77 -6.44
C MET A 104 10.26 8.77 -6.63
N HIS A 105 9.49 8.58 -5.56
CA HIS A 105 8.03 8.59 -5.65
C HIS A 105 7.46 9.96 -6.05
N LYS A 106 8.01 11.06 -5.54
CA LYS A 106 7.65 12.42 -5.96
C LYS A 106 7.90 12.63 -7.44
N ALA A 107 9.10 12.29 -7.92
CA ALA A 107 9.46 12.38 -9.34
C ALA A 107 8.51 11.54 -10.22
N LYS A 108 8.17 10.31 -9.81
CA LYS A 108 7.22 9.45 -10.52
C LYS A 108 5.81 10.07 -10.58
N THR A 109 5.38 10.68 -9.48
CA THR A 109 4.07 11.34 -9.38
C THR A 109 4.00 12.60 -10.24
N GLU A 110 5.04 13.41 -10.25
CA GLU A 110 5.17 14.61 -11.09
C GLU A 110 5.24 14.25 -12.57
N ALA A 111 6.05 13.27 -12.95
CA ALA A 111 6.10 12.75 -14.31
C ALA A 111 4.72 12.29 -14.77
N ARG A 112 3.97 11.57 -13.91
CA ARG A 112 2.60 11.13 -14.21
C ARG A 112 1.64 12.31 -14.41
N LYS A 113 1.76 13.38 -13.62
CA LYS A 113 0.94 14.59 -13.79
C LYS A 113 1.21 15.27 -15.13
N ASN A 114 2.45 15.24 -15.60
CA ASN A 114 2.89 15.88 -16.85
C ASN A 114 2.64 15.03 -18.11
N MET A 115 2.17 13.78 -18.00
CA MET A 115 1.86 12.93 -19.17
C MET A 115 0.63 13.43 -19.96
N SER A 116 0.62 13.15 -21.26
CA SER A 116 -0.49 13.46 -22.16
C SER A 116 -1.76 12.64 -21.86
N LYS A 117 -2.92 13.07 -22.36
CA LYS A 117 -4.21 12.38 -22.12
C LYS A 117 -4.23 10.96 -22.71
N GLU A 118 -3.64 10.76 -23.88
CA GLU A 118 -3.51 9.44 -24.53
C GLU A 118 -2.62 8.47 -23.73
N GLU A 119 -1.45 8.89 -23.26
CA GLU A 119 -0.56 8.04 -22.45
C GLU A 119 -1.13 7.74 -21.05
N LYS A 120 -1.89 8.70 -20.50
CA LYS A 120 -2.63 8.51 -19.26
C LYS A 120 -3.66 7.39 -19.41
N LYS A 121 -4.47 7.33 -20.48
CA LYS A 121 -5.49 6.27 -20.67
C LYS A 121 -4.91 4.85 -20.69
N VAL A 122 -3.72 4.67 -21.27
CA VAL A 122 -3.06 3.35 -21.33
C VAL A 122 -2.48 2.94 -19.97
N LYS A 123 -2.00 3.89 -19.16
CA LYS A 123 -1.45 3.64 -17.81
C LYS A 123 -2.49 3.72 -16.68
N LEU A 124 -3.64 4.37 -16.91
CA LEU A 124 -4.76 4.54 -15.96
C LEU A 124 -5.69 3.33 -15.88
N ALA A 125 -5.40 2.19 -16.52
CA ALA A 125 -6.11 0.96 -16.17
C ALA A 125 -5.73 0.44 -14.77
N PHE A 126 -4.73 1.03 -14.12
CA PHE A 126 -4.15 0.60 -12.85
C PHE A 126 -4.18 1.63 -11.68
N PRO A 127 -5.09 2.62 -11.57
CA PRO A 127 -4.84 3.81 -10.76
C PRO A 127 -5.49 3.78 -9.37
N SER A 128 -5.85 2.63 -8.79
CA SER A 128 -6.43 2.59 -7.45
C SER A 128 -5.60 1.85 -6.40
N LEU A 129 -4.60 1.05 -6.79
CA LEU A 129 -3.92 0.15 -5.86
C LEU A 129 -3.01 0.84 -4.84
N CYS A 130 -2.38 1.97 -5.18
CA CYS A 130 -1.66 2.75 -4.17
C CYS A 130 -2.60 3.38 -3.14
N LEU A 131 -3.85 3.70 -3.51
CA LEU A 131 -4.84 4.17 -2.54
C LEU A 131 -5.41 3.01 -1.74
N TYR A 132 -5.70 1.86 -2.36
CA TYR A 132 -6.20 0.69 -1.63
C TYR A 132 -5.15 0.13 -0.66
N ALA A 133 -3.89 -0.06 -1.06
CA ALA A 133 -2.83 -0.51 -0.15
C ALA A 133 -2.56 0.52 0.96
N ALA A 134 -2.52 1.82 0.63
CA ALA A 134 -2.40 2.87 1.65
C ALA A 134 -3.62 2.90 2.58
N VAL A 135 -4.85 2.76 2.08
CA VAL A 135 -6.08 2.69 2.88
C VAL A 135 -6.16 1.40 3.68
N PHE A 136 -5.65 0.27 3.19
CA PHE A 136 -5.61 -1.01 3.91
C PHE A 136 -4.54 -1.01 5.01
N ILE A 137 -3.35 -0.46 4.77
CA ILE A 137 -2.34 -0.25 5.82
C ILE A 137 -2.82 0.80 6.80
N MET A 138 -3.37 1.92 6.35
CA MET A 138 -3.99 2.92 7.23
C MET A 138 -5.14 2.30 8.04
N CYS A 139 -5.98 1.45 7.46
CA CYS A 139 -7.08 0.81 8.18
C CYS A 139 -6.55 -0.21 9.19
N SER A 140 -5.57 -1.06 8.86
CA SER A 140 -4.96 -2.00 9.81
C SER A 140 -4.18 -1.29 10.93
N VAL A 141 -3.50 -0.18 10.63
CA VAL A 141 -2.71 0.64 11.58
C VAL A 141 -3.61 1.51 12.45
N ILE A 142 -4.79 1.94 11.97
CA ILE A 142 -5.78 2.74 12.72
C ILE A 142 -6.73 1.86 13.54
N THR A 143 -7.12 0.69 13.03
CA THR A 143 -8.12 -0.19 13.69
C THR A 143 -7.51 -1.28 14.57
N GLY A 144 -6.21 -1.57 14.44
CA GLY A 144 -5.54 -2.62 15.22
C GLY A 144 -5.95 -4.05 14.83
N VAL A 145 -6.65 -4.23 13.70
CA VAL A 145 -7.17 -5.52 13.23
C VAL A 145 -6.09 -6.28 12.44
N SER A 146 -5.80 -7.50 12.88
CA SER A 146 -4.79 -8.39 12.30
C SER A 146 -5.18 -8.80 10.85
N PRO A 147 -4.21 -9.02 9.93
CA PRO A 147 -4.48 -9.44 8.55
C PRO A 147 -5.38 -10.68 8.41
N GLU A 148 -5.39 -11.54 9.42
CA GLU A 148 -6.11 -12.82 9.49
C GLU A 148 -7.61 -12.67 9.77
N GLU A 149 -8.08 -11.51 10.25
CA GLU A 149 -9.50 -11.29 10.58
C GLU A 149 -10.30 -10.63 9.43
N ARG A 150 -9.73 -10.56 8.22
CA ARG A 150 -10.38 -9.87 7.11
C ARG A 150 -11.43 -10.75 6.43
N PRO A 151 -12.68 -10.28 6.28
CA PRO A 151 -13.62 -10.90 5.37
C PRO A 151 -13.08 -10.74 3.94
N VAL A 152 -13.13 -11.82 3.16
CA VAL A 152 -12.91 -11.77 1.72
C VAL A 152 -14.00 -10.88 1.13
N CYS A 153 -13.67 -9.64 0.78
CA CYS A 153 -14.60 -8.76 0.08
C CYS A 153 -14.82 -9.34 -1.32
N PHE A 154 -16.01 -9.90 -1.54
CA PHE A 154 -16.56 -10.26 -2.85
C PHE A 154 -17.00 -9.02 -3.62
#